data_AF-A0A0L6JSB7-F1
#
_entry.id   AF-A0A0L6JSB7-F1
#
_cell.length_a   1.000
_cell.length_b   1.000
_cell.length_c   1.000
_cell.angle_alpha   90.00
_cell.angle_beta   90.00
_cell.angle_gamma   90.00
#
_symmetry.space_group_name_H-M   'P 1'
#
loop_
_entity.id
_entity.type
_entity.pdbx_description
1 polymer ?
#
loop_
_entity_poly.entity_id
_entity_poly.type
_entity_poly.pdbx_seq_one_letter_code
_entity_poly.pdbx_strand_id
1 'polypeptide(L)' 'MAEKKTVLLRLNPKTWEELSRWAEEEFRSINGQIEFILHESIQKRRKSKPASLEDDNKNDKI' A
#
# COMPACT_ATOMS: atom_id res chain seq x y z
N MET A 1 -17.15 0.65 -6.59
CA MET A 1 -15.92 0.37 -5.81
C MET A 1 -14.84 0.03 -6.82
N ALA A 2 -13.68 0.70 -6.76
CA ALA A 2 -12.57 0.37 -7.64
C ALA A 2 -12.17 -1.11 -7.43
N GLU A 3 -11.88 -1.82 -8.53
CA GLU A 3 -11.51 -3.22 -8.49
C GLU A 3 -10.22 -3.40 -7.67
N LYS A 4 -10.28 -4.23 -6.63
CA LYS A 4 -9.10 -4.54 -5.81
C LYS A 4 -8.29 -5.63 -6.50
N LYS A 5 -7.08 -5.31 -6.92
CA LYS A 5 -6.16 -6.29 -7.51
C LYS A 5 -5.57 -7.18 -6.41
N THR A 6 -5.85 -8.47 -6.44
CA THR A 6 -5.22 -9.44 -5.54
C THR A 6 -3.80 -9.75 -6.01
N VAL A 7 -2.84 -9.68 -5.08
CA VAL A 7 -1.43 -10.02 -5.34
C VAL A 7 -0.97 -11.05 -4.31
N LEU A 8 -0.15 -12.01 -4.75
CA LEU A 8 0.54 -12.93 -3.85
C LEU A 8 1.81 -12.26 -3.34
N LEU A 9 1.85 -12.01 -2.02
CA LEU A 9 3.00 -11.40 -1.36
C LEU A 9 3.80 -12.46 -0.62
N ARG A 10 5.11 -12.51 -0.88
CA ARG A 10 6.03 -13.37 -0.12
C ARG A 10 6.72 -12.53 0.93
N LEU A 11 6.51 -12.88 2.20
CA LEU A 11 7.13 -12.22 3.34
C LEU A 11 7.95 -13.24 4.12
N ASN A 12 9.03 -12.78 4.74
CA ASN A 12 9.68 -13.60 5.76
C ASN A 12 8.76 -13.68 7.00
N PRO A 13 8.82 -14.76 7.80
CA PRO A 13 7.94 -14.94 8.96
C PRO A 13 8.03 -13.80 9.99
N LYS A 14 9.24 -13.29 10.23
CA LYS A 14 9.47 -12.22 11.20
C LYS A 14 8.75 -10.91 10.83
N THR A 15 8.80 -10.54 9.55
CA THR A 15 8.09 -9.37 9.03
C THR A 15 6.58 -9.56 9.11
N TRP A 16 6.08 -10.78 8.90
CA TRP A 16 4.65 -11.06 9.09
C TRP A 16 4.22 -10.87 10.55
N GLU A 17 5.01 -11.37 11.51
CA GLU A 17 4.73 -11.20 12.95
C GLU A 17 4.75 -9.73 13.37
N GLU A 18 5.76 -8.98 12.92
CA GLU A 18 5.88 -7.54 13.19
C GLU A 18 4.68 -6.76 12.60
N LEU A 19 4.28 -7.06 11.37
CA LEU A 19 3.10 -6.45 10.74
C LEU A 19 1.79 -6.81 11.48
N SER A 20 1.67 -8.07 11.92
CA SER A 20 0.48 -8.54 12.63
C SER A 20 0.33 -7.85 13.98
N ARG A 21 1.41 -7.76 14.76
CA ARG A 21 1.42 -7.03 16.02
C ARG A 21 1.10 -5.55 15.84
N TRP A 22 1.69 -4.91 14.84
CA TRP A 22 1.40 -3.49 14.57
C TRP A 22 -0.07 -3.28 14.18
N ALA A 23 -0.65 -4.17 13.39
CA ALA A 23 -2.07 -4.12 13.06
C ALA A 23 -2.96 -4.27 14.31
N GLU A 24 -2.61 -5.19 15.22
CA GLU A 24 -3.30 -5.39 16.50
C GLU A 24 -3.24 -4.15 17.40
N GLU A 25 -2.06 -3.54 17.54
CA GLU A 25 -1.85 -2.33 18.34
C GLU A 25 -2.72 -1.14 17.85
N GLU A 26 -2.98 -1.07 16.55
CA GLU A 26 -3.81 -0.03 15.93
C GLU A 26 -5.27 -0.45 15.72
N PHE A 27 -5.69 -1.61 16.22
CA PHE A 27 -7.03 -2.19 16.03
C PHE A 27 -7.43 -2.28 14.54
N ARG A 28 -6.48 -2.62 13.69
CA ARG A 28 -6.67 -2.80 12.23
C ARG A 28 -6.57 -4.27 11.84
N SER A 29 -7.19 -4.62 10.70
CA SER A 29 -6.89 -5.89 10.04
C SER A 29 -5.50 -5.86 9.43
N ILE A 30 -4.83 -7.02 9.32
CA ILE A 30 -3.51 -7.14 8.68
C ILE A 30 -3.54 -6.59 7.24
N ASN A 31 -4.58 -6.92 6.46
CA ASN A 31 -4.74 -6.40 5.10
C ASN A 31 -4.90 -4.87 5.08
N GLY A 32 -5.67 -4.31 6.03
CA GLY A 32 -5.81 -2.86 6.16
C GLY A 32 -4.49 -2.18 6.53
N GLN A 33 -3.67 -2.83 7.37
CA GLN A 33 -2.35 -2.34 7.72
C GLN A 33 -1.39 -2.34 6.53
N ILE A 34 -1.39 -3.42 5.75
CA ILE A 34 -0.59 -3.52 4.51
C ILE A 34 -1.01 -2.42 3.52
N GLU A 35 -2.33 -2.23 3.32
CA GLU A 35 -2.85 -1.18 2.44
C GLU A 35 -2.41 0.22 2.88
N PHE A 36 -2.50 0.52 4.18
CA PHE A 36 -2.05 1.78 4.75
C PHE A 36 -0.55 2.03 4.54
N ILE A 37 0.29 1.05 4.85
CA ILE A 37 1.76 1.16 4.68
C ILE A 37 2.13 1.38 3.22
N LEU A 38 1.52 0.64 2.30
CA LEU A 38 1.78 0.78 0.86
C LEU A 38 1.35 2.17 0.37
N HIS A 39 0.18 2.65 0.79
CA HIS A 39 -0.32 3.96 0.43
C HIS A 39 0.60 5.08 0.91
N GLU A 40 0.99 5.05 2.19
CA GLU A 40 1.91 6.00 2.78
C GLU A 40 3.29 5.97 2.11
N SER A 41 3.81 4.77 1.79
CA SER A 41 5.10 4.62 1.14
C SER A 41 5.11 5.20 -0.27
N ILE A 42 4.03 5.00 -1.05
CA ILE A 42 3.88 5.59 -2.38
C ILE A 42 3.76 7.10 -2.29
N GLN A 43 2.96 7.63 -1.36
CA GLN A 43 2.84 9.07 -1.14
C GLN A 43 4.18 9.70 -0.75
N LYS A 44 4.92 9.11 0.19
CA LYS A 44 6.25 9.57 0.60
C LYS A 44 7.22 9.58 -0.57
N ARG A 45 7.24 8.50 -1.38
CA ARG A 45 8.06 8.43 -2.60
C ARG A 45 7.73 9.54 -3.59
N ARG A 46 6.44 9.79 -3.83
CA ARG A 46 5.98 10.87 -4.72
C ARG A 46 6.40 12.26 -4.23
N LYS A 47 6.28 12.52 -2.93
CA LYS A 47 6.73 13.78 -2.31
C LYS A 47 8.25 13.96 -2.36
N SER A 48 9.01 12.87 -2.28
CA SER A 48 10.48 12.88 -2.33
C SER A 48 11.08 13.00 -3.74
N LYS A 49 10.31 12.69 -4.79
CA LYS A 49 10.74 12.92 -6.17
C LYS A 49 10.39 14.37 -6.56
N PRO A 50 11.35 15.24 -6.95
CA PRO A 50 11.02 16.51 -7.56
C PRO A 50 10.20 16.23 -8.82
N ALA A 51 9.09 16.96 -8.98
CA ALA A 51 8.13 16.82 -10.06
C ALA A 51 8.81 16.81 -11.43
N SER A 52 9.13 15.61 -11.91
CA SER A 52 9.54 15.32 -13.26
C SER A 52 9.12 13.89 -13.50
N LEU A 53 8.43 13.68 -14.63
CA LEU A 53 7.71 12.49 -15.05
C LEU A 53 6.24 12.47 -14.57
N GLU A 54 5.45 13.23 -15.33
CA GLU A 54 4.12 12.85 -15.80
C GLU A 54 4.06 11.35 -16.12
N ASP A 55 2.97 10.68 -15.73
CA ASP A 55 2.40 9.55 -16.48
C ASP A 55 1.01 9.22 -15.91
N ASP A 56 0.03 9.66 -16.68
CA ASP A 56 -1.18 8.95 -17.11
C ASP A 56 -1.70 7.75 -16.28
N ASN A 57 -2.90 7.91 -15.72
CA ASN A 57 -4.04 7.13 -16.20
C ASN A 57 -5.36 7.81 -15.78
N LYS A 58 -5.87 8.70 -16.65
CA LYS A 58 -7.31 8.86 -16.78
C LYS A 58 -7.80 7.56 -17.43
N ASN A 59 -8.36 6.63 -16.65
CA ASN A 59 -9.20 5.62 -17.29
C ASN A 59 -10.55 6.27 -17.53
N ASP A 60 -10.76 6.49 -18.81
CA ASP A 60 -11.85 7.17 -19.47
C ASP A 60 -13.21 6.53 -19.15
N LYS A 61 -14.24 7.37 -19.16
CA LYS A 61 -15.63 6.94 -19.27
C LYS A 61 -15.81 6.42 -20.70
N ILE A 62 -16.18 5.16 -20.87
CA ILE A 62 -16.99 4.71 -22.01
C ILE A 62 -18.16 3.91 -21.44
#